data_AF-A0A7C3LIW6-F1
#
_entry.id   AF-A0A7C3LIW6-F1
#
_cell.length_a   1.000
_cell.length_b   1.000
_cell.length_c   1.000
_cell.angle_alpha   90.00
_cell.angle_beta   90.00
_cell.angle_gamma   90.00
#
_symmetry.space_group_name_H-M   'P 1'
#
loop_
_entity.id
_entity.type
_entity.pdbx_description
1 polymer ?
#
loop_
_entity_poly.entity_id
_entity_poly.type
_entity_poly.pdbx_seq_one_letter_code
_entity_poly.pdbx_strand_id
1 'polypeptide(L)'
;MSASQTRLDLRIDVFEEENQWAKPLASLKPPELIAATLQEFRELEYLSGEADNYLLVKKEDMAPLDPEEPLQKQLANEAHLVLWEKERPLPNGAKRPSHPLYLRDQAAGRVFKLDWIPAIIGRPDPNQPHDDWLAVNLEAYPTGLRVSRRHAQITEKDGRYFINSLSRNPAILKKADGGETDIGEKPVPLDNGDTVFLERSNISLKFIVRDA
;
A
#
# COMPACT_ATOMS: atom_id res chain seq x y z
N MET A 1 -12.55 -20.76 36.68
CA MET A 1 -11.25 -20.09 36.89
C MET A 1 -10.61 -19.92 35.52
N SER A 2 -10.50 -18.67 35.04
CA SER A 2 -9.87 -18.36 33.76
C SER A 2 -8.37 -18.58 33.91
N ALA A 3 -7.78 -19.49 33.13
CA ALA A 3 -6.33 -19.61 33.06
C ALA A 3 -5.80 -18.28 32.51
N SER A 4 -4.91 -17.60 33.27
CA SER A 4 -4.28 -16.38 32.79
C SER A 4 -3.54 -16.69 31.49
N GLN A 5 -4.00 -16.17 30.37
CA GLN A 5 -3.32 -16.38 29.10
C GLN A 5 -1.96 -15.68 29.15
N THR A 6 -0.89 -16.43 28.92
CA THR A 6 0.49 -15.89 28.89
C THR A 6 0.60 -14.85 27.78
N ARG A 7 1.19 -13.70 28.10
CA ARG A 7 1.49 -12.61 27.17
C ARG A 7 2.99 -12.39 27.07
N LEU A 8 3.43 -11.92 25.92
CA LEU A 8 4.80 -11.45 25.71
C LEU A 8 4.83 -9.93 25.85
N ASP A 9 5.92 -9.38 26.35
CA ASP A 9 6.22 -7.95 26.23
C ASP A 9 7.09 -7.76 24.99
N LEU A 10 6.62 -7.06 23.96
CA LEU A 10 7.35 -6.85 22.71
C LEU A 10 7.47 -5.36 22.38
N ARG A 11 8.48 -5.00 21.59
CA ARG A 11 8.57 -3.71 20.90
C ARG A 11 8.37 -3.91 19.40
N ILE A 12 7.63 -3.01 18.75
CA ILE A 12 7.35 -3.08 17.31
C ILE A 12 7.60 -1.70 16.71
N ASP A 13 8.43 -1.62 15.68
CA ASP A 13 8.52 -0.45 14.81
C ASP A 13 7.46 -0.57 13.71
N VAL A 14 6.58 0.42 13.63
CA VAL A 14 5.55 0.55 12.59
C VAL A 14 5.91 1.75 11.73
N PHE A 15 6.82 1.53 10.79
CA PHE A 15 7.41 2.61 9.99
C PHE A 15 8.03 3.70 10.86
N GLU A 16 7.57 4.94 10.77
CA GLU A 16 8.05 6.09 11.55
C GLU A 16 7.61 6.02 13.02
N GLU A 17 6.59 5.22 13.35
CA GLU A 17 6.18 4.96 14.73
C GLU A 17 7.06 3.86 15.34
N GLU A 18 8.26 4.24 15.77
CA GLU A 18 9.25 3.32 16.34
C GLU A 18 8.98 2.99 17.82
N ASN A 19 9.53 1.87 18.28
CA ASN A 19 9.54 1.44 19.69
C ASN A 19 8.15 1.33 20.36
N GLN A 20 7.13 0.95 19.61
CA GLN A 20 5.76 0.80 20.13
C GLN A 20 5.66 -0.46 21.00
N TRP A 21 5.14 -0.31 22.21
CA TRP A 21 4.97 -1.43 23.13
C TRP A 21 3.73 -2.24 22.80
N ALA A 22 3.89 -3.56 22.65
CA ALA A 22 2.80 -4.49 22.44
C ALA A 22 2.82 -5.62 23.48
N LYS A 23 1.64 -6.05 23.93
CA LYS A 23 1.47 -7.20 24.84
C LYS A 23 0.64 -8.33 24.24
N PRO A 24 1.05 -8.93 23.10
CA PRO A 24 0.26 -9.98 22.45
C PRO A 24 0.16 -11.24 23.30
N LEU A 25 -0.87 -12.05 23.04
CA LEU A 25 -0.90 -13.41 23.59
C LEU A 25 0.28 -14.19 23.00
N ALA A 26 0.96 -14.94 23.86
CA ALA A 26 2.12 -15.73 23.50
C ALA A 26 1.81 -16.80 22.43
N SER A 27 0.54 -17.21 22.34
CA SER A 27 0.01 -18.17 21.38
C SER A 27 -0.38 -17.59 20.02
N LEU A 28 -0.39 -16.26 19.84
CA LEU A 28 -0.71 -15.65 18.55
C LEU A 28 0.33 -16.07 17.50
N LYS A 29 -0.10 -16.13 16.25
CA LYS A 29 0.78 -16.23 15.08
C LYS A 29 1.10 -14.84 14.52
N PRO A 30 2.21 -14.67 13.79
CA PRO A 30 2.58 -13.39 13.20
C PRO A 30 1.47 -12.70 12.37
N PRO A 31 0.71 -13.39 11.49
CA PRO A 31 -0.37 -12.74 10.73
C PRO A 31 -1.46 -12.10 11.61
N GLU A 32 -1.74 -12.69 12.76
CA GLU A 32 -2.73 -12.17 13.70
C GLU A 32 -2.22 -10.92 14.42
N LEU A 33 -0.93 -10.90 14.79
CA LEU A 33 -0.29 -9.71 15.36
C LEU A 33 -0.22 -8.60 14.31
N ILE A 34 0.14 -8.91 13.05
CA ILE A 34 0.11 -7.95 11.95
C ILE A 34 -1.29 -7.34 11.84
N ALA A 35 -2.34 -8.15 11.75
CA ALA A 35 -3.71 -7.66 11.63
C ALA A 35 -4.11 -6.74 12.81
N ALA A 36 -3.71 -7.08 14.04
CA ALA A 36 -3.95 -6.24 15.21
C ALA A 36 -3.19 -4.90 15.12
N THR A 37 -1.90 -4.93 14.72
CA THR A 37 -1.10 -3.73 14.50
C THR A 37 -1.71 -2.84 13.42
N LEU A 38 -2.10 -3.40 12.27
CA LEU A 38 -2.73 -2.63 11.19
C LEU A 38 -4.05 -1.95 11.63
N GLN A 39 -4.81 -2.62 12.50
CA GLN A 39 -6.05 -2.06 13.05
C GLN A 39 -5.79 -0.92 14.04
N GLU A 40 -4.70 -1.02 14.81
CA GLU A 40 -4.30 -0.01 15.80
C GLU A 40 -3.78 1.27 15.13
N PHE A 41 -2.94 1.14 14.10
CA PHE A 41 -2.27 2.25 13.39
C PHE A 41 -3.01 2.71 12.11
N ARG A 42 -4.33 2.50 12.05
CA ARG A 42 -5.14 2.73 10.83
C ARG A 42 -5.19 4.19 10.34
N GLU A 43 -4.78 5.13 11.20
CA GLU A 43 -4.63 6.55 10.90
C GLU A 43 -3.46 6.85 9.97
N LEU A 44 -2.47 5.95 9.89
CA LEU A 44 -1.38 6.08 8.93
C LEU A 44 -1.92 5.93 7.51
N GLU A 45 -1.79 6.98 6.69
CA GLU A 45 -2.51 7.05 5.42
C GLU A 45 -2.01 6.03 4.38
N TYR A 46 -0.74 5.65 4.44
CA TYR A 46 -0.09 4.67 3.58
C TYR A 46 -0.23 3.22 4.09
N LEU A 47 -0.79 3.01 5.28
CA LEU A 47 -0.94 1.69 5.86
C LEU A 47 -2.14 0.96 5.22
N SER A 48 -1.84 -0.03 4.37
CA SER A 48 -2.85 -0.99 3.90
C SER A 48 -3.36 -1.87 5.04
N GLY A 49 -4.67 -2.10 5.10
CA GLY A 49 -5.29 -3.04 6.03
C GLY A 49 -5.16 -4.52 5.65
N GLU A 50 -4.51 -4.83 4.53
CA GLU A 50 -4.30 -6.21 4.07
C GLU A 50 -3.03 -6.80 4.71
N ALA A 51 -3.19 -7.62 5.74
CA ALA A 51 -2.08 -8.24 6.49
C ALA A 51 -1.08 -9.01 5.61
N ASP A 52 -1.54 -9.60 4.52
CA ASP A 52 -0.70 -10.35 3.58
C ASP A 52 0.35 -9.49 2.88
N ASN A 53 0.20 -8.16 2.87
CA ASN A 53 1.20 -7.25 2.32
C ASN A 53 2.40 -7.01 3.27
N TYR A 54 2.38 -7.58 4.48
CA TYR A 54 3.42 -7.35 5.49
C TYR A 54 4.04 -8.63 6.04
N LEU A 55 5.20 -8.44 6.65
CA LEU A 55 5.93 -9.40 7.47
C LEU A 55 6.25 -8.75 8.81
N LEU A 56 6.39 -9.57 9.85
CA LEU A 56 7.14 -9.18 11.03
C LEU A 56 8.54 -9.74 10.88
N VAL A 57 9.52 -8.85 11.00
CA VAL A 57 10.94 -9.21 10.98
C VAL A 57 11.58 -8.80 12.30
N LYS A 58 12.62 -9.51 12.74
CA LYS A 58 13.39 -9.11 13.92
C LYS A 58 14.25 -7.90 13.56
N LYS A 59 14.28 -6.87 14.41
CA LYS A 59 15.04 -5.63 14.15
C LYS A 59 16.54 -5.88 14.00
N GLU A 60 17.06 -6.87 14.73
CA GLU A 60 18.49 -7.16 14.85
C GLU A 60 19.12 -7.64 13.53
N ASP A 61 18.42 -8.50 12.80
CA ASP A 61 18.94 -9.21 11.62
C ASP A 61 17.99 -9.16 10.41
N MET A 62 16.84 -8.50 10.54
CA MET A 62 15.77 -8.44 9.54
C MET A 62 15.23 -9.83 9.13
N ALA A 63 15.47 -10.87 9.94
CA ALA A 63 14.95 -12.19 9.68
C ALA A 63 13.43 -12.23 9.88
N PRO A 64 12.65 -12.74 8.91
CA PRO A 64 11.21 -12.86 9.05
C PRO A 64 10.83 -13.93 10.07
N LEU A 65 9.72 -13.70 10.78
CA LEU A 65 9.09 -14.74 11.59
C LEU A 65 8.39 -15.77 10.69
N ASP A 66 8.35 -17.02 11.14
CA ASP A 66 7.55 -18.07 10.52
C ASP A 66 6.06 -17.78 10.77
N PRO A 67 5.25 -17.58 9.71
CA PRO A 67 3.84 -17.21 9.86
C PRO A 67 2.99 -18.32 10.50
N GLU A 68 3.44 -19.56 10.51
CA GLU A 68 2.67 -20.70 11.02
C GLU A 68 2.99 -21.07 12.47
N GLU A 69 4.10 -20.56 13.02
CA GLU A 69 4.51 -20.84 14.39
C GLU A 69 4.07 -19.74 15.37
N PRO A 70 3.61 -20.09 16.58
CA PRO A 70 3.27 -19.10 17.61
C PRO A 70 4.46 -18.23 18.02
N LEU A 71 4.20 -16.96 18.38
CA LEU A 71 5.22 -15.97 18.75
C LEU A 71 6.19 -16.48 19.83
N GLN A 72 5.68 -17.14 20.87
CA GLN A 72 6.49 -17.64 22.00
C GLN A 72 7.53 -18.70 21.64
N LYS A 73 7.40 -19.36 20.48
CA LYS A 73 8.42 -20.32 20.01
C LYS A 73 9.55 -19.64 19.25
N GLN A 74 9.36 -18.37 18.86
CA GLN A 74 10.25 -17.64 17.97
C GLN A 74 10.89 -16.42 18.64
N LEU A 75 10.25 -15.91 19.72
CA LEU A 75 10.56 -14.66 20.38
C LEU A 75 10.65 -14.84 21.90
N ALA A 76 11.56 -14.09 22.51
CA ALA A 76 11.60 -13.86 23.94
C ALA A 76 10.87 -12.56 24.31
N ASN A 77 10.66 -12.32 25.61
CA ASN A 77 10.24 -11.00 26.09
C ASN A 77 11.28 -9.93 25.69
N GLU A 78 10.79 -8.72 25.51
CA GLU A 78 11.48 -7.51 25.07
C GLU A 78 12.07 -7.57 23.65
N ALA A 79 11.77 -8.64 22.89
CA ALA A 79 12.15 -8.74 21.49
C ALA A 79 11.60 -7.56 20.68
N HIS A 80 12.41 -7.09 19.75
CA HIS A 80 12.11 -5.92 18.93
C HIS A 80 11.86 -6.34 17.49
N LEU A 81 10.65 -6.05 17.00
CA LEU A 81 10.18 -6.37 15.66
C LEU A 81 10.04 -5.11 14.81
N VAL A 82 10.04 -5.30 13.50
CA VAL A 82 9.66 -4.27 12.53
C VAL A 82 8.51 -4.82 11.69
N LEU A 83 7.46 -4.02 11.50
CA LEU A 83 6.46 -4.28 10.48
C LEU A 83 7.05 -3.91 9.12
N TRP A 84 7.32 -4.93 8.30
CA TRP A 84 8.00 -4.77 7.02
C TRP A 84 7.04 -5.02 5.86
N GLU A 85 7.02 -4.13 4.87
CA GLU A 85 6.22 -4.34 3.65
C GLU A 85 6.88 -5.35 2.73
N LYS A 86 6.10 -6.33 2.26
CA LYS A 86 6.57 -7.24 1.22
C LYS A 86 6.75 -6.49 -0.08
N GLU A 87 7.86 -6.77 -0.75
CA GLU A 87 8.09 -6.32 -2.11
C GLU A 87 7.48 -7.28 -3.11
N ARG A 88 6.75 -6.75 -4.09
CA ARG A 88 6.30 -7.54 -5.24
C ARG A 88 7.39 -7.65 -6.29
N PRO A 89 7.50 -8.78 -7.03
CA PRO A 89 8.41 -8.89 -8.16
C PRO A 89 8.20 -7.79 -9.19
N LEU A 90 9.29 -7.26 -9.76
CA LEU A 90 9.22 -6.24 -10.80
C LEU A 90 8.74 -6.84 -12.13
N PRO A 91 7.73 -6.24 -12.78
CA PRO A 91 7.40 -6.55 -14.17
C PRO A 91 8.57 -6.22 -15.11
N ASN A 92 8.64 -6.90 -16.26
CA ASN A 92 9.73 -6.66 -17.21
C ASN A 92 9.69 -5.21 -17.73
N GLY A 93 10.81 -4.50 -17.66
CA GLY A 93 10.93 -3.09 -18.08
C GLY A 93 10.46 -2.06 -17.05
N ALA A 94 9.87 -2.50 -15.93
CA ALA A 94 9.51 -1.62 -14.82
C ALA A 94 10.72 -1.38 -13.89
N LYS A 95 10.63 -0.35 -13.05
CA LYS A 95 11.63 0.01 -12.04
C LYS A 95 10.97 0.26 -10.70
N ARG A 96 11.72 0.19 -9.61
CA ARG A 96 11.25 0.69 -8.31
C ARG A 96 11.12 2.22 -8.38
N PRO A 97 10.07 2.81 -7.77
CA PRO A 97 10.05 4.25 -7.56
C PRO A 97 11.19 4.67 -6.62
N SER A 98 11.64 5.92 -6.72
CA SER A 98 12.69 6.44 -5.83
C SER A 98 12.27 6.57 -4.37
N HIS A 99 10.97 6.73 -4.11
CA HIS A 99 10.37 6.78 -2.77
C HIS A 99 9.21 5.78 -2.69
N PRO A 100 8.84 5.30 -1.48
CA PRO A 100 7.61 4.53 -1.31
C PRO A 100 6.38 5.34 -1.73
N LEU A 101 5.60 4.78 -2.65
CA LEU A 101 4.43 5.43 -3.25
C LEU A 101 3.15 4.65 -2.97
N TYR A 102 2.07 5.37 -2.75
CA TYR A 102 0.77 4.78 -2.48
C TYR A 102 -0.36 5.54 -3.15
N LEU A 103 -1.45 4.83 -3.45
CA LEU A 103 -2.76 5.41 -3.70
C LEU A 103 -3.73 4.98 -2.60
N ARG A 104 -4.40 5.92 -1.94
CA ARG A 104 -5.46 5.64 -0.97
C ARG A 104 -6.81 6.00 -1.54
N ASP A 105 -7.68 5.00 -1.66
CA ASP A 105 -9.09 5.23 -1.92
C ASP A 105 -9.74 5.99 -0.77
N GLN A 106 -10.26 7.18 -1.07
CA GLN A 106 -10.88 8.07 -0.08
C GLN A 106 -12.23 7.57 0.43
N ALA A 107 -12.91 6.70 -0.32
CA ALA A 107 -14.22 6.18 0.09
C ALA A 107 -14.09 4.92 0.96
N ALA A 108 -13.34 3.92 0.50
CA ALA A 108 -13.19 2.65 1.23
C ALA A 108 -11.98 2.61 2.17
N GLY A 109 -11.07 3.58 2.11
CA GLY A 109 -9.82 3.58 2.87
C GLY A 109 -8.79 2.55 2.39
N ARG A 110 -9.05 1.86 1.28
CA ARG A 110 -8.12 0.87 0.72
C ARG A 110 -6.85 1.55 0.22
N VAL A 111 -5.70 0.98 0.56
CA VAL A 111 -4.40 1.50 0.14
C VAL A 111 -3.74 0.54 -0.84
N PHE A 112 -3.24 1.09 -1.93
CA PHE A 112 -2.45 0.40 -2.95
C PHE A 112 -1.02 0.90 -2.89
N LYS A 113 -0.08 0.05 -2.51
CA LYS A 113 1.36 0.33 -2.70
C LYS A 113 1.69 0.25 -4.18
N LEU A 114 2.41 1.24 -4.70
CA LEU A 114 2.92 1.25 -6.06
C LEU A 114 4.34 0.69 -6.05
N ASP A 115 4.46 -0.63 -6.12
CA ASP A 115 5.74 -1.35 -6.06
C ASP A 115 6.66 -1.06 -7.24
N TRP A 116 6.15 -0.48 -8.33
CA TRP A 116 6.92 -0.18 -9.53
C TRP A 116 6.39 1.02 -10.29
N ILE A 117 7.24 1.54 -11.16
CA ILE A 117 6.94 2.53 -12.18
C ILE A 117 7.36 2.00 -13.57
N PRO A 118 6.60 2.34 -14.63
CA PRO A 118 5.38 3.12 -14.57
C PRO A 118 4.20 2.32 -13.97
N ALA A 119 3.43 2.96 -13.09
CA ALA A 119 2.34 2.32 -12.36
C ALA A 119 1.02 2.52 -13.11
N ILE A 120 0.41 1.45 -13.58
CA ILE A 120 -0.86 1.52 -14.30
C ILE A 120 -2.04 1.39 -13.32
N ILE A 121 -3.02 2.28 -13.46
CA ILE A 121 -4.32 2.24 -12.78
C ILE A 121 -5.37 1.74 -13.77
N GLY A 122 -6.15 0.73 -13.41
CA GLY A 122 -7.17 0.20 -14.31
C GLY A 122 -7.80 -1.11 -13.86
N ARG A 123 -8.00 -2.00 -14.82
CA ARG A 123 -8.54 -3.36 -14.63
C ARG A 123 -7.73 -4.35 -15.44
N PRO A 124 -7.62 -5.62 -15.00
CA PRO A 124 -6.91 -6.63 -15.74
C PRO A 124 -7.56 -6.87 -17.10
N ASP A 125 -6.73 -7.23 -18.06
CA ASP A 125 -7.14 -7.78 -19.34
C ASP A 125 -6.06 -8.74 -19.83
N PRO A 126 -6.30 -10.06 -19.80
CA PRO A 126 -5.28 -11.04 -20.17
C PRO A 126 -4.87 -10.95 -21.65
N ASN A 127 -5.64 -10.26 -22.48
CA ASN A 127 -5.33 -10.06 -23.90
C ASN A 127 -4.50 -8.80 -24.16
N GLN A 128 -4.22 -7.99 -23.15
CA GLN A 128 -3.42 -6.78 -23.31
C GLN A 128 -1.94 -7.02 -23.02
N PRO A 129 -1.05 -6.40 -23.82
CA PRO A 129 0.35 -6.28 -23.43
C PRO A 129 0.48 -5.64 -22.04
N HIS A 130 1.51 -6.07 -21.31
CA HIS A 130 1.89 -5.48 -20.03
C HIS A 130 0.79 -5.51 -18.97
N ASP A 131 -0.02 -6.57 -18.90
CA ASP A 131 -1.00 -6.73 -17.81
C ASP A 131 -0.35 -6.90 -16.45
N ASP A 132 0.89 -7.39 -16.44
CA ASP A 132 1.79 -7.42 -15.29
C ASP A 132 2.15 -6.01 -14.77
N TRP A 133 1.97 -4.95 -15.56
CA TRP A 133 2.24 -3.57 -15.12
C TRP A 133 1.09 -2.92 -14.35
N LEU A 134 -0.07 -3.60 -14.23
CA LEU A 134 -1.22 -3.12 -13.47
C LEU A 134 -0.90 -3.07 -11.96
N ALA A 135 -0.48 -1.89 -11.49
CA ALA A 135 -0.17 -1.65 -10.08
C ALA A 135 -1.44 -1.48 -9.23
N VAL A 136 -2.50 -0.93 -9.81
CA VAL A 136 -3.76 -0.63 -9.11
C VAL A 136 -4.92 -1.28 -9.86
N ASN A 137 -5.34 -2.44 -9.35
CA ASN A 137 -6.48 -3.18 -9.87
C ASN A 137 -7.78 -2.73 -9.20
N LEU A 138 -8.65 -2.08 -9.97
CA LEU A 138 -9.95 -1.58 -9.53
C LEU A 138 -11.13 -2.50 -9.93
N GLU A 139 -10.88 -3.71 -10.42
CA GLU A 139 -11.94 -4.63 -10.87
C GLU A 139 -12.91 -5.01 -9.76
N ALA A 140 -12.39 -5.25 -8.55
CA ALA A 140 -13.19 -5.65 -7.40
C ALA A 140 -14.12 -4.55 -6.86
N TYR A 141 -14.03 -3.32 -7.38
CA TYR A 141 -14.90 -2.22 -6.97
C TYR A 141 -16.32 -2.40 -7.52
N PRO A 142 -17.37 -2.01 -6.77
CA PRO A 142 -18.75 -2.04 -7.27
C PRO A 142 -18.95 -1.29 -8.60
N THR A 143 -18.21 -0.19 -8.80
CA THR A 143 -18.19 0.61 -10.02
C THR A 143 -16.97 0.33 -10.91
N GLY A 144 -16.19 -0.70 -10.59
CA GLY A 144 -14.93 -1.06 -11.24
C GLY A 144 -15.07 -1.27 -12.74
N LEU A 145 -16.18 -1.88 -13.20
CA LEU A 145 -16.45 -2.09 -14.63
C LEU A 145 -16.49 -0.79 -15.46
N ARG A 146 -16.70 0.37 -14.82
CA ARG A 146 -16.66 1.69 -15.46
C ARG A 146 -15.25 2.26 -15.61
N VAL A 147 -14.27 1.63 -14.95
CA VAL A 147 -12.84 1.92 -15.12
C VAL A 147 -12.34 1.22 -16.38
N SER A 148 -11.58 1.94 -17.19
CA SER A 148 -10.84 1.37 -18.32
C SER A 148 -9.82 0.34 -17.85
N ARG A 149 -9.53 -0.66 -18.70
CA ARG A 149 -8.49 -1.68 -18.45
C ARG A 149 -7.11 -1.04 -18.22
N ARG A 150 -6.81 0.01 -18.98
CA ARG A 150 -5.72 0.96 -18.73
C ARG A 150 -6.36 2.32 -18.65
N HIS A 151 -6.47 2.89 -17.45
CA HIS A 151 -7.17 4.15 -17.23
C HIS A 151 -6.20 5.32 -17.23
N ALA A 152 -5.20 5.24 -16.36
CA ALA A 152 -4.16 6.23 -16.21
C ALA A 152 -2.85 5.54 -15.85
N GLN A 153 -1.75 6.26 -16.00
CA GLN A 153 -0.41 5.80 -15.65
C GLN A 153 0.32 6.86 -14.86
N ILE A 154 0.96 6.43 -13.78
CA ILE A 154 1.89 7.26 -13.00
C ILE A 154 3.31 6.90 -13.44
N THR A 155 4.12 7.92 -13.71
CA THR A 155 5.51 7.79 -14.11
C THR A 155 6.39 8.65 -13.22
N GLU A 156 7.69 8.35 -13.20
CA GLU A 156 8.68 9.16 -12.49
C GLU A 156 9.76 9.64 -13.47
N LYS A 157 10.15 10.90 -13.32
CA LYS A 157 11.30 11.48 -14.01
C LYS A 157 12.03 12.42 -13.08
N ASP A 158 13.33 12.20 -12.89
CA ASP A 158 14.23 13.04 -12.08
C ASP A 158 13.69 13.26 -10.65
N GLY A 159 13.14 12.21 -10.01
CA GLY A 159 12.57 12.26 -8.66
C GLY A 159 11.20 12.92 -8.57
N ARG A 160 10.57 13.28 -9.70
CA ARG A 160 9.24 13.89 -9.75
C ARG A 160 8.24 12.96 -10.41
N TYR A 161 7.00 12.99 -9.90
CA TYR A 161 5.93 12.13 -10.37
C TYR A 161 5.00 12.85 -11.33
N PHE A 162 4.49 12.11 -12.30
CA PHE A 162 3.57 12.62 -13.30
C PHE A 162 2.48 11.60 -13.57
N ILE A 163 1.30 12.09 -13.93
CA ILE A 163 0.18 11.26 -14.36
C ILE A 163 -0.31 11.68 -15.74
N ASN A 164 -0.68 10.69 -16.56
CA ASN A 164 -1.37 10.90 -17.82
C ASN A 164 -2.44 9.83 -18.02
N SER A 165 -3.42 10.13 -18.87
CA SER A 165 -4.46 9.19 -19.25
C SER A 165 -3.93 8.19 -20.27
N LEU A 166 -4.40 6.95 -20.16
CA LEU A 166 -4.24 5.89 -21.15
C LEU A 166 -5.58 5.55 -21.83
N SER A 167 -6.63 6.35 -21.58
CA SER A 167 -8.00 6.02 -21.96
C SER A 167 -8.83 7.24 -22.31
N ARG A 168 -9.93 7.03 -23.05
CA ARG A 168 -10.91 8.10 -23.33
C ARG A 168 -11.91 8.33 -22.18
N ASN A 169 -11.94 7.44 -21.19
CA ASN A 169 -12.73 7.70 -19.99
C ASN A 169 -11.99 8.78 -19.18
N PRO A 170 -12.70 9.84 -18.78
CA PRO A 170 -12.04 11.01 -18.22
C PRO A 170 -11.65 10.78 -16.75
N ALA A 171 -10.57 11.44 -16.37
CA ALA A 171 -10.08 11.51 -15.01
C ALA A 171 -9.63 12.95 -14.72
N ILE A 172 -9.83 13.39 -13.50
CA ILE A 172 -9.48 14.73 -13.02
C ILE A 172 -8.41 14.58 -11.95
N LEU A 173 -7.39 15.42 -12.01
CA LEU A 173 -6.44 15.62 -10.93
C LEU A 173 -6.93 16.76 -10.06
N LYS A 174 -7.23 16.46 -8.79
CA LYS A 174 -7.57 17.45 -7.77
C LYS A 174 -6.32 17.72 -6.95
N LYS A 175 -5.81 18.94 -7.02
CA LYS A 175 -4.65 19.40 -6.29
C LYS A 175 -4.97 19.56 -4.80
N ALA A 176 -3.98 19.30 -3.94
CA ALA A 176 -4.14 19.47 -2.50
C ALA A 176 -4.51 20.91 -2.07
N ASP A 177 -4.18 21.91 -2.90
CA ASP A 177 -4.52 23.33 -2.71
C ASP A 177 -5.94 23.71 -3.19
N GLY A 178 -6.70 22.75 -3.73
CA GLY A 178 -8.05 22.93 -4.23
C GLY A 178 -8.17 23.19 -5.74
N GLY A 179 -7.06 23.25 -6.48
CA GLY A 179 -7.08 23.31 -7.94
C GLY A 179 -7.58 22.00 -8.58
N GLU A 180 -8.15 22.07 -9.78
CA GLU A 180 -8.52 20.89 -10.56
C GLU A 180 -7.96 21.00 -11.99
N THR A 181 -7.57 19.87 -12.59
CA THR A 181 -7.07 19.80 -13.96
C THR A 181 -7.40 18.45 -14.58
N ASP A 182 -7.81 18.45 -15.85
CA ASP A 182 -8.05 17.22 -16.60
C ASP A 182 -6.75 16.43 -16.78
N ILE A 183 -6.83 15.12 -16.56
CA ILE A 183 -5.75 14.19 -16.87
C ILE A 183 -5.90 13.78 -18.33
N GLY A 184 -5.17 14.46 -19.22
CA GLY A 184 -5.12 14.15 -20.65
C GLY A 184 -3.96 13.20 -21.02
N GLU A 185 -3.68 13.07 -22.31
CA GLU A 185 -2.56 12.27 -22.82
C GLU A 185 -1.19 12.84 -22.43
N LYS A 186 -1.11 14.16 -22.23
CA LYS A 186 0.12 14.83 -21.80
C LYS A 186 0.32 14.63 -20.29
N PRO A 187 1.51 14.23 -19.84
CA PRO A 187 1.82 14.13 -18.42
C PRO A 187 1.63 15.46 -17.70
N VAL A 188 0.92 15.42 -16.58
CA VAL A 188 0.78 16.54 -15.64
C VAL A 188 1.48 16.20 -14.32
N PRO A 189 2.08 17.18 -13.61
CA PRO A 189 2.71 16.94 -12.32
C PRO A 189 1.74 16.37 -11.29
N LEU A 190 2.19 15.35 -10.56
CA LEU A 190 1.45 14.69 -9.49
C LEU A 190 2.22 14.86 -8.19
N ASP A 191 1.64 15.62 -7.25
CA ASP A 191 2.28 15.98 -5.98
C ASP A 191 1.67 15.20 -4.81
N ASN A 192 2.43 15.03 -3.73
CA ASN A 192 1.95 14.38 -2.52
C ASN A 192 0.65 15.05 -2.01
N GLY A 193 -0.37 14.26 -1.73
CA GLY A 193 -1.68 14.73 -1.29
C GLY A 193 -2.69 15.01 -2.41
N ASP A 194 -2.25 15.07 -3.68
CA ASP A 194 -3.17 15.20 -4.82
C ASP A 194 -4.11 14.00 -4.92
N THR A 195 -5.29 14.18 -5.51
CA THR A 195 -6.29 13.12 -5.70
C THR A 195 -6.59 12.88 -7.18
N VAL A 196 -6.42 11.65 -7.62
CA VAL A 196 -6.84 11.17 -8.94
C VAL A 196 -8.31 10.75 -8.87
N PHE A 197 -9.18 11.51 -9.51
CA PHE A 197 -10.62 11.26 -9.54
C PHE A 197 -11.03 10.63 -10.87
N LEU A 198 -11.56 9.41 -10.83
CA LEU A 198 -12.06 8.67 -11.99
C LEU A 198 -13.57 8.90 -12.13
N GLU A 199 -13.98 9.85 -12.98
CA GLU A 199 -15.33 10.42 -12.97
C GLU A 199 -16.43 9.39 -13.16
N ARG A 200 -16.31 8.49 -14.15
CA ARG A 200 -17.38 7.53 -14.47
C ARG A 200 -17.64 6.50 -13.37
N SER A 201 -16.59 6.15 -12.62
CA SER A 201 -16.66 5.20 -11.50
C SER A 201 -16.85 5.88 -10.15
N ASN A 202 -16.70 7.22 -10.08
CA ASN A 202 -16.70 8.01 -8.85
C ASN A 202 -15.67 7.49 -7.81
N ILE A 203 -14.50 7.07 -8.28
CA ILE A 203 -13.40 6.57 -7.43
C ILE A 203 -12.41 7.72 -7.25
N SER A 204 -12.01 7.98 -6.01
CA SER A 204 -11.05 9.04 -5.65
C SER A 204 -9.82 8.41 -5.00
N LEU A 205 -8.66 8.54 -5.63
CA LEU A 205 -7.41 7.94 -5.16
C LEU A 205 -6.42 9.05 -4.77
N LYS A 206 -6.18 9.25 -3.48
CA LYS A 206 -5.17 10.19 -2.98
C LYS A 206 -3.78 9.61 -3.20
N PHE A 207 -2.90 10.37 -3.84
CA PHE A 207 -1.50 10.05 -4.03
C PHE A 207 -0.69 10.40 -2.79
N ILE A 208 0.10 9.44 -2.31
CA ILE A 208 0.90 9.58 -1.10
C ILE A 208 2.33 9.20 -1.45
N VAL A 209 3.25 10.11 -1.15
CA VAL A 209 4.69 9.84 -1.15
C VAL A 209 5.10 9.76 0.32
N ARG A 210 5.69 8.64 0.74
CA ARG A 210 6.25 8.53 2.08
C ARG A 210 7.72 8.94 2.04
N ASP A 211 8.12 9.80 2.96
CA ASP A 211 9.53 10.11 3.15
C ASP A 211 10.26 8.82 3.59
N ALA A 212 11.49 8.64 3.08
CA ALA A 212 12.28 7.44 3.33
C ALA A 212 13.08 7.53 4.64
#